data_AF-A0A448YHF6-F1
#
_entry.id   AF-A0A448YHF6-F1
#
_cell.length_a   1.000
_cell.length_b   1.000
_cell.length_c   1.000
_cell.angle_alpha   90.00
_cell.angle_beta   90.00
_cell.angle_gamma   90.00
#
_symmetry.space_group_name_H-M   'P 1'
#
loop_
_entity.id
_entity.type
_entity.pdbx_description
1 polymer ?
#
loop_
_entity_poly.entity_id
_entity_poly.type
_entity_poly.pdbx_seq_one_letter_code
_entity_poly.pdbx_strand_id
1 'polypeptide(L)'
;MAVGVSYVSALSSCRLQSTFRSSMSADELSEQRLKGLTTLAEKEFFSEKQGNSDSKSEVAFDILNTCKVFQDSVYNSDKLDPENNPLIKQSNKLIEKILKNKELKFDDELLGKLFRLQPHYPTLKTIVETYYSRSPDAYIDSDMAMIPFRKLVWDADFQRALDYIELTTGSKRYFEHRRSLVKRYLWYFGGSMAGLVGTIHLIVTVYFPELLHSGTGGTRYGIYGIYAMIVSYFVNCGFLATISFSSKGMENGSLLFKHGSMPWDWYCKVDQMKMCSKVLEADAAIHGMEGFATREIVSRISSMGFDVNEPEQEVMMRQYWYSSGEGFVWVEPDLDPAELEWWDHLDKVGVKKFWDPDYDKLGQGEEEENTVEDEEDEGEEEDLILPEK
;
A
#
# COMPACT_ATOMS: atom_id res chain seq x y z
N MET A 1 24.12 16.56 -28.59
CA MET A 1 22.79 16.61 -29.24
C MET A 1 22.92 16.11 -30.68
N ALA A 2 22.90 14.78 -30.90
CA ALA A 2 22.75 14.15 -32.23
C ALA A 2 22.73 12.60 -32.14
N VAL A 3 22.05 12.02 -31.15
CA VAL A 3 21.92 10.54 -31.03
C VAL A 3 20.45 10.08 -30.88
N GLY A 4 19.51 11.01 -30.66
CA GLY A 4 18.11 10.70 -30.35
C GLY A 4 17.18 10.43 -31.56
N VAL A 5 17.70 10.31 -32.78
CA VAL A 5 16.85 10.19 -34.00
C VAL A 5 16.79 8.76 -34.56
N SER A 6 17.67 7.86 -34.13
CA SER A 6 17.78 6.52 -34.74
C SER A 6 16.82 5.46 -34.18
N TYR A 7 16.20 5.66 -33.00
CA TYR A 7 15.39 4.62 -32.35
C TYR A 7 13.88 4.70 -32.64
N VAL A 8 13.35 5.88 -32.98
CA VAL A 8 11.98 5.99 -33.53
C VAL A 8 11.90 5.30 -34.91
N SER A 9 13.03 5.22 -35.62
CA SER A 9 13.17 4.43 -36.84
C SER A 9 13.07 2.93 -36.58
N ALA A 10 13.50 2.40 -35.43
CA ALA A 10 13.49 0.95 -35.17
C ALA A 10 12.06 0.39 -35.07
N LEU A 11 11.11 1.16 -34.52
CA LEU A 11 9.69 0.82 -34.54
C LEU A 11 9.04 0.97 -35.92
N SER A 12 9.62 1.78 -36.82
CA SER A 12 9.22 1.83 -38.24
C SER A 12 9.95 0.80 -39.12
N SER A 13 11.04 0.20 -38.63
CA SER A 13 11.91 -0.72 -39.37
C SER A 13 11.64 -2.19 -39.09
N CYS A 14 10.84 -2.51 -38.07
CA CYS A 14 10.18 -3.82 -37.94
C CYS A 14 9.04 -3.98 -38.97
N ARG A 15 9.32 -3.65 -40.24
CA ARG A 15 8.59 -4.16 -41.39
C ARG A 15 9.14 -5.55 -41.67
N LEU A 16 8.81 -6.48 -40.77
CA LEU A 16 8.93 -7.91 -41.03
C LEU A 16 8.19 -8.16 -42.35
N GLN A 17 8.94 -8.59 -43.36
CA GLN A 17 8.40 -9.13 -44.59
C GLN A 17 7.59 -10.39 -44.23
N SER A 18 6.33 -10.22 -43.82
CA SER A 18 5.38 -11.30 -43.77
C SER A 18 4.75 -11.43 -45.14
N THR A 19 5.09 -12.51 -45.82
CA THR A 19 4.23 -13.08 -46.85
C THR A 19 2.78 -13.11 -46.36
N PHE A 20 1.94 -12.50 -47.18
CA PHE A 20 0.53 -12.24 -46.97
C PHE A 20 -0.22 -13.56 -46.62
N ARG A 21 -0.68 -13.69 -45.37
CA ARG A 21 -1.71 -14.66 -44.97
C ARG A 21 -2.73 -13.97 -44.07
N SER A 22 -3.98 -14.03 -44.53
CA SER A 22 -5.28 -13.87 -43.86
C SER A 22 -5.34 -13.14 -42.49
N SER A 23 -6.18 -12.10 -42.43
CA SER A 23 -6.67 -11.37 -41.24
C SER A 23 -6.29 -11.97 -39.88
N MET A 24 -5.14 -11.57 -39.36
CA MET A 24 -4.79 -11.86 -37.97
C MET A 24 -5.72 -11.09 -37.04
N SER A 25 -6.19 -11.73 -35.98
CA SER A 25 -6.96 -11.04 -34.94
C SER A 25 -6.05 -10.06 -34.18
N ALA A 26 -6.64 -9.05 -33.53
CA ALA A 26 -5.88 -8.07 -32.74
C ALA A 26 -5.05 -8.72 -31.62
N ASP A 27 -5.54 -9.85 -31.08
CA ASP A 27 -4.89 -10.63 -30.04
C ASP A 27 -3.65 -11.37 -30.58
N GLU A 28 -3.77 -12.02 -31.74
CA GLU A 28 -2.64 -12.73 -32.37
C GLU A 28 -1.50 -11.77 -32.76
N LEU A 29 -1.84 -10.53 -33.17
CA LEU A 29 -0.86 -9.50 -33.48
C LEU A 29 -0.14 -9.00 -32.21
N SER A 30 -0.85 -8.90 -31.11
CA SER A 30 -0.28 -8.53 -29.80
C SER A 30 0.63 -9.63 -29.24
N GLU A 31 0.27 -10.89 -29.43
CA GLU A 31 1.14 -12.04 -29.10
C GLU A 31 2.41 -12.09 -29.94
N GLN A 32 2.32 -11.81 -31.25
CA GLN A 32 3.52 -11.74 -32.10
C GLN A 32 4.47 -10.62 -31.68
N ARG A 33 3.93 -9.46 -31.30
CA ARG A 33 4.73 -8.34 -30.76
C ARG A 33 5.42 -8.73 -29.46
N LEU A 34 4.74 -9.44 -28.56
CA LEU A 34 5.32 -9.95 -27.32
C LEU A 34 6.47 -10.94 -27.60
N LYS A 35 6.30 -11.86 -28.56
CA LYS A 35 7.37 -12.77 -29.01
C LYS A 35 8.56 -12.03 -29.64
N GLY A 36 8.30 -10.94 -30.35
CA GLY A 36 9.34 -10.02 -30.83
C GLY A 36 10.13 -9.37 -29.70
N LEU A 37 9.44 -8.95 -28.63
CA LEU A 37 10.08 -8.38 -27.44
C LEU A 37 10.93 -9.39 -26.66
N THR A 38 10.44 -10.62 -26.50
CA THR A 38 11.20 -11.68 -25.84
C THR A 38 12.47 -12.00 -26.60
N THR A 39 12.40 -12.10 -27.93
CA THR A 39 13.57 -12.39 -28.76
C THR A 39 14.57 -11.23 -28.79
N LEU A 40 14.10 -9.98 -28.79
CA LEU A 40 14.96 -8.80 -28.65
C LEU A 40 15.69 -8.81 -27.30
N ALA A 41 14.97 -9.04 -26.21
CA ALA A 41 15.57 -9.13 -24.87
C ALA A 41 16.61 -10.25 -24.78
N GLU A 42 16.32 -11.44 -25.33
CA GLU A 42 17.26 -12.56 -25.39
C GLU A 42 18.52 -12.23 -26.18
N LYS A 43 18.37 -11.54 -27.32
CA LYS A 43 19.50 -11.18 -28.18
C LYS A 43 20.37 -10.07 -27.58
N GLU A 44 19.76 -8.96 -27.16
CA GLU A 44 20.48 -7.74 -26.76
C GLU A 44 20.91 -7.77 -25.29
N PHE A 45 20.10 -8.35 -24.39
CA PHE A 45 20.41 -8.32 -22.96
C PHE A 45 21.07 -9.60 -22.45
N PHE A 46 20.68 -10.78 -22.96
CA PHE A 46 21.18 -12.06 -22.46
C PHE A 46 22.31 -12.66 -23.31
N SER A 47 22.42 -12.33 -24.61
CA SER A 47 23.47 -12.90 -25.48
C SER A 47 24.76 -12.07 -25.54
N GLU A 48 24.70 -10.76 -25.30
CA GLU A 48 25.90 -9.90 -25.30
C GLU A 48 26.73 -10.06 -24.02
N LYS A 49 27.74 -10.93 -24.12
CA LYS A 49 28.92 -10.88 -23.27
C LYS A 49 29.72 -9.63 -23.63
N GLN A 50 29.92 -8.75 -22.64
CA GLN A 50 30.80 -7.57 -22.64
C GLN A 50 30.16 -6.22 -23.00
N GLY A 51 29.46 -5.67 -22.01
CA GLY A 51 29.29 -4.24 -21.85
C GLY A 51 29.60 -3.87 -20.40
N ASN A 52 30.19 -2.70 -20.17
CA ASN A 52 30.39 -2.14 -18.83
C ASN A 52 29.02 -2.07 -18.09
N SER A 53 28.98 -2.13 -16.76
CA SER A 53 27.71 -2.19 -16.00
C SER A 53 26.71 -1.11 -16.38
N ASP A 54 27.21 0.06 -16.75
CA ASP A 54 26.42 1.24 -17.02
C ASP A 54 25.78 1.16 -18.41
N SER A 55 26.49 0.61 -19.39
CA SER A 55 25.94 0.33 -20.74
C SER A 55 24.84 -0.73 -20.69
N LYS A 56 24.97 -1.75 -19.82
CA LYS A 56 23.89 -2.73 -19.59
C LYS A 56 22.65 -2.11 -18.96
N SER A 57 22.81 -1.07 -18.14
CA SER A 57 21.68 -0.35 -17.54
C SER A 57 20.88 0.45 -18.57
N GLU A 58 21.56 1.04 -19.56
CA GLU A 58 20.93 1.77 -20.66
C GLU A 58 20.17 0.82 -21.59
N VAL A 59 20.78 -0.30 -21.99
CA VAL A 59 20.10 -1.33 -22.80
C VAL A 59 18.88 -1.90 -22.08
N ALA A 60 19.00 -2.18 -20.77
CA ALA A 60 17.86 -2.61 -19.97
C ALA A 60 16.74 -1.56 -19.96
N PHE A 61 17.09 -0.28 -19.78
CA PHE A 61 16.13 0.82 -19.79
C PHE A 61 15.39 0.93 -21.13
N ASP A 62 16.08 0.79 -22.27
CA ASP A 62 15.46 0.86 -23.59
C ASP A 62 14.50 -0.31 -23.84
N ILE A 63 14.88 -1.52 -23.42
CA ILE A 63 13.99 -2.69 -23.51
C ILE A 63 12.75 -2.49 -22.63
N LEU A 64 12.92 -1.96 -21.41
CA LEU A 64 11.83 -1.68 -20.49
C LEU A 64 10.90 -0.56 -21.01
N ASN A 65 11.46 0.47 -21.65
CA ASN A 65 10.68 1.51 -22.33
C ASN A 65 9.87 0.91 -23.50
N THR A 66 10.46 -0.01 -24.26
CA THR A 66 9.74 -0.72 -25.33
C THR A 66 8.64 -1.62 -24.78
N CYS A 67 8.88 -2.30 -23.65
CA CYS A 67 7.85 -3.06 -22.93
C CYS A 67 6.70 -2.15 -22.46
N LYS A 68 7.02 -0.95 -21.98
CA LYS A 68 6.03 0.06 -21.58
C LYS A 68 5.17 0.52 -22.76
N VAL A 69 5.77 0.83 -23.90
CA VAL A 69 5.02 1.19 -25.12
C VAL A 69 4.09 0.06 -25.57
N PHE A 70 4.54 -1.19 -25.46
CA PHE A 70 3.69 -2.35 -25.72
C PHE A 70 2.52 -2.44 -24.73
N GLN A 71 2.78 -2.31 -23.43
CA GLN A 71 1.74 -2.33 -22.39
C GLN A 71 0.73 -1.20 -22.57
N ASP A 72 1.18 0.03 -22.89
CA ASP A 72 0.29 1.15 -23.20
C ASP A 72 -0.65 0.82 -24.36
N SER A 73 -0.14 0.12 -25.38
CA SER A 73 -0.96 -0.29 -26.54
C SER A 73 -2.03 -1.31 -26.17
N VAL A 74 -1.71 -2.26 -25.28
CA VAL A 74 -2.64 -3.28 -24.77
C VAL A 74 -3.67 -2.65 -23.82
N TYR A 75 -3.23 -1.72 -22.97
CA TYR A 75 -4.11 -1.00 -22.05
C TYR A 75 -5.12 -0.11 -22.77
N ASN A 76 -4.70 0.51 -23.89
CA ASN A 76 -5.62 1.29 -24.71
C ASN A 76 -6.70 0.44 -25.38
N SER A 77 -6.42 -0.83 -25.68
CA SER A 77 -7.43 -1.76 -26.21
C SER A 77 -8.35 -2.34 -25.14
N ASP A 78 -7.82 -2.63 -23.94
CA ASP A 78 -8.58 -3.24 -22.85
C ASP A 78 -8.26 -2.55 -21.51
N LYS A 79 -9.22 -1.74 -21.05
CA LYS A 79 -9.10 -0.91 -19.84
C LYS A 79 -9.70 -1.55 -18.59
N LEU A 80 -10.51 -2.61 -18.76
CA LEU A 80 -11.41 -3.09 -17.72
C LEU A 80 -10.66 -3.87 -16.64
N ASP A 81 -9.56 -4.56 -16.96
CA ASP A 81 -8.77 -5.29 -15.96
C ASP A 81 -7.29 -5.53 -16.36
N PRO A 82 -6.38 -4.57 -16.12
CA PRO A 82 -4.99 -4.70 -16.53
C PRO A 82 -4.21 -5.77 -15.75
N GLU A 83 -4.64 -6.11 -14.53
CA GLU A 83 -3.98 -7.14 -13.72
C GLU A 83 -4.25 -8.55 -14.21
N ASN A 84 -5.42 -8.79 -14.80
CA ASN A 84 -5.83 -10.13 -15.23
C ASN A 84 -5.39 -10.45 -16.66
N ASN A 85 -5.05 -9.44 -17.45
CA ASN A 85 -4.65 -9.62 -18.84
C ASN A 85 -3.37 -10.49 -18.98
N PRO A 86 -3.43 -11.61 -19.74
CA PRO A 86 -2.32 -12.54 -19.86
C PRO A 86 -1.09 -11.92 -20.53
N LEU A 87 -1.27 -10.97 -21.45
CA LEU A 87 -0.17 -10.31 -22.17
C LEU A 87 0.64 -9.40 -21.23
N ILE A 88 -0.06 -8.67 -20.36
CA ILE A 88 0.57 -7.82 -19.33
C ILE A 88 1.32 -8.70 -18.33
N LYS A 89 0.73 -9.82 -17.87
CA LYS A 89 1.41 -10.79 -16.99
C LYS A 89 2.69 -11.33 -17.61
N GLN A 90 2.66 -11.72 -18.89
CA GLN A 90 3.85 -12.24 -19.58
C GLN A 90 4.93 -11.17 -19.78
N SER A 91 4.52 -9.94 -20.13
CA SER A 91 5.43 -8.80 -20.21
C SER A 91 6.07 -8.49 -18.85
N ASN A 92 5.31 -8.50 -17.76
CA ASN A 92 5.84 -8.29 -16.41
C ASN A 92 6.83 -9.39 -15.99
N LYS A 93 6.60 -10.66 -16.37
CA LYS A 93 7.57 -11.74 -16.14
C LYS A 93 8.89 -11.52 -16.89
N LEU A 94 8.84 -10.92 -18.09
CA LEU A 94 10.05 -10.55 -18.82
C LEU A 94 10.79 -9.41 -18.10
N ILE A 95 10.07 -8.37 -17.67
CA ILE A 95 10.61 -7.26 -16.89
C ILE A 95 11.29 -7.77 -15.61
N GLU A 96 10.62 -8.64 -14.88
CA GLU A 96 11.14 -9.29 -13.68
C GLU A 96 12.43 -10.08 -13.97
N LYS A 97 12.48 -10.85 -15.06
CA LYS A 97 13.70 -11.57 -15.48
C LYS A 97 14.87 -10.64 -15.78
N ILE A 98 14.62 -9.51 -16.46
CA ILE A 98 15.66 -8.52 -16.76
C ILE A 98 16.19 -7.89 -15.47
N LEU A 99 15.29 -7.44 -14.59
CA LEU A 99 15.65 -6.74 -13.36
C LEU A 99 16.32 -7.64 -12.31
N LYS A 100 15.99 -8.95 -12.29
CA LYS A 100 16.64 -9.96 -11.43
C LYS A 100 18.02 -10.40 -11.92
N ASN A 101 18.44 -10.02 -13.14
CA ASN A 101 19.74 -10.42 -13.65
C ASN A 101 20.88 -9.84 -12.78
N LYS A 102 21.82 -10.69 -12.36
CA LYS A 102 22.96 -10.34 -11.50
C LYS A 102 23.92 -9.35 -12.15
N GLU A 103 23.96 -9.31 -13.48
CA GLU A 103 24.88 -8.47 -14.24
C GLU A 103 24.43 -7.00 -14.34
N LEU A 104 23.13 -6.73 -14.18
CA LEU A 104 22.58 -5.39 -14.15
C LEU A 104 22.88 -4.76 -12.79
N LYS A 105 23.34 -3.52 -12.68
CA LYS A 105 23.32 -2.77 -11.40
C LYS A 105 21.96 -2.10 -11.25
N PHE A 106 21.12 -2.59 -10.33
CA PHE A 106 19.80 -2.01 -10.09
C PHE A 106 19.87 -1.01 -8.94
N ASP A 107 20.41 0.16 -9.28
CA ASP A 107 20.63 1.26 -8.33
C ASP A 107 19.44 2.24 -8.34
N ASP A 108 19.40 3.12 -7.34
CA ASP A 108 18.36 4.15 -7.15
C ASP A 108 18.20 5.07 -8.37
N GLU A 109 19.28 5.30 -9.13
CA GLU A 109 19.23 6.07 -10.37
C GLU A 109 18.41 5.37 -11.46
N LEU A 110 18.60 4.06 -11.63
CA LEU A 110 17.85 3.26 -12.60
C LEU A 110 16.38 3.18 -12.17
N LEU A 111 16.12 2.96 -10.88
CA LEU A 111 14.76 2.96 -10.32
C LEU A 111 14.06 4.31 -10.59
N GLY A 112 14.74 5.42 -10.34
CA GLY A 112 14.23 6.76 -10.64
C GLY A 112 13.94 6.98 -12.12
N LYS A 113 14.79 6.49 -13.03
CA LYS A 113 14.53 6.51 -14.48
C LYS A 113 13.29 5.68 -14.84
N LEU A 114 13.13 4.48 -14.27
CA LEU A 114 11.97 3.62 -14.50
C LEU A 114 10.67 4.23 -13.99
N PHE A 115 10.68 4.87 -12.83
CA PHE A 115 9.51 5.56 -12.31
C PHE A 115 9.10 6.76 -13.18
N ARG A 116 10.05 7.45 -13.80
CA ARG A 116 9.77 8.53 -14.77
C ARG A 116 9.16 8.03 -16.08
N LEU A 117 9.34 6.76 -16.44
CA LEU A 117 8.61 6.15 -17.56
C LEU A 117 7.10 6.05 -17.29
N GLN A 118 6.68 6.24 -16.03
CA GLN A 118 5.29 6.20 -15.62
C GLN A 118 4.56 4.90 -16.01
N PRO A 119 5.08 3.71 -15.61
CA PRO A 119 4.42 2.44 -15.92
C PRO A 119 3.07 2.32 -15.21
N HIS A 120 2.20 1.43 -15.70
CA HIS A 120 0.94 1.11 -15.06
C HIS A 120 1.15 0.37 -13.73
N TYR A 121 0.15 0.42 -12.84
CA TYR A 121 0.24 -0.17 -11.49
C TYR A 121 0.73 -1.64 -11.43
N PRO A 122 0.25 -2.57 -12.27
CA PRO A 122 0.69 -3.97 -12.18
C PRO A 122 2.20 -4.10 -12.41
N THR A 123 2.74 -3.30 -13.32
CA THR A 123 4.16 -3.25 -13.64
C THR A 123 4.96 -2.49 -12.58
N LEU A 124 4.41 -1.40 -12.03
CA LEU A 124 5.00 -0.70 -10.88
C LEU A 124 5.21 -1.65 -9.70
N LYS A 125 4.19 -2.45 -9.38
CA LYS A 125 4.25 -3.47 -8.32
C LYS A 125 5.38 -4.46 -8.56
N THR A 126 5.48 -5.01 -9.78
CA THR A 126 6.58 -5.93 -10.14
C THR A 126 7.97 -5.28 -10.01
N ILE A 127 8.12 -4.01 -10.40
CA ILE A 127 9.39 -3.28 -10.30
C ILE A 127 9.80 -3.10 -8.84
N VAL A 128 8.87 -2.64 -7.99
CA VAL A 128 9.10 -2.40 -6.55
C VAL A 128 9.42 -3.71 -5.81
N GLU A 129 8.62 -4.76 -6.03
CA GLU A 129 8.87 -6.08 -5.45
C GLU A 129 10.22 -6.65 -5.88
N THR A 130 10.60 -6.45 -7.16
CA THR A 130 11.90 -6.91 -7.66
C THR A 130 13.05 -6.13 -7.02
N TYR A 131 12.92 -4.82 -6.88
CA TYR A 131 13.91 -3.97 -6.20
C TYR A 131 14.13 -4.44 -4.75
N TYR A 132 13.05 -4.68 -4.03
CA TYR A 132 13.08 -5.20 -2.67
C TYR A 132 13.57 -6.64 -2.53
N SER A 133 13.36 -7.48 -3.55
CA SER A 133 13.87 -8.86 -3.56
C SER A 133 15.39 -8.90 -3.73
N ARG A 134 15.94 -7.90 -4.43
CA ARG A 134 17.36 -7.82 -4.74
C ARG A 134 18.15 -7.16 -3.61
N SER A 135 17.57 -6.16 -2.98
CA SER A 135 18.17 -5.41 -1.89
C SER A 135 17.26 -5.46 -0.66
N PRO A 136 17.42 -6.45 0.23
CA PRO A 136 16.56 -6.64 1.40
C PRO A 136 16.52 -5.42 2.33
N ASP A 137 17.66 -4.75 2.50
CA ASP A 137 17.80 -3.59 3.38
C ASP A 137 17.54 -2.25 2.67
N ALA A 138 17.31 -2.27 1.36
CA ALA A 138 17.02 -1.05 0.61
C ALA A 138 15.61 -0.55 0.90
N TYR A 139 15.46 0.77 0.89
CA TYR A 139 14.21 1.49 1.05
C TYR A 139 14.05 2.47 -0.11
N ILE A 140 12.81 2.85 -0.40
CA ILE A 140 12.50 3.83 -1.45
C ILE A 140 12.22 5.16 -0.76
N ASP A 141 12.92 6.21 -1.18
CA ASP A 141 12.71 7.56 -0.66
C ASP A 141 11.31 8.08 -0.98
N SER A 142 10.76 8.89 -0.07
CA SER A 142 9.44 9.53 -0.22
C SER A 142 9.35 10.36 -1.51
N ASP A 143 10.41 11.11 -1.84
CA ASP A 143 10.50 11.92 -3.06
C ASP A 143 10.50 11.06 -4.33
N MET A 144 11.09 9.86 -4.27
CA MET A 144 11.12 8.93 -5.39
C MET A 144 9.76 8.22 -5.56
N ALA A 145 9.16 7.77 -4.45
CA ALA A 145 7.82 7.18 -4.43
C ALA A 145 6.73 8.15 -4.93
N MET A 146 6.91 9.46 -4.70
CA MET A 146 6.01 10.49 -5.22
C MET A 146 5.88 10.52 -6.75
N ILE A 147 6.90 10.06 -7.49
CA ILE A 147 6.92 10.18 -8.96
C ILE A 147 5.76 9.39 -9.60
N PRO A 148 5.65 8.06 -9.41
CA PRO A 148 4.54 7.29 -9.96
C PRO A 148 3.22 7.54 -9.20
N PHE A 149 3.29 7.83 -7.90
CA PHE A 149 2.11 8.15 -7.09
C PHE A 149 1.31 9.33 -7.69
N ARG A 150 1.98 10.40 -8.14
CA ARG A 150 1.33 11.55 -8.79
C ARG A 150 0.51 11.15 -10.02
N LYS A 151 0.99 10.17 -10.79
CA LYS A 151 0.25 9.67 -11.94
C LYS A 151 -0.98 8.87 -11.50
N LEU A 152 -0.86 7.99 -10.51
CA LEU A 152 -2.01 7.22 -10.00
C LEU A 152 -3.13 8.14 -9.47
N VAL A 153 -2.76 9.21 -8.76
CA VAL A 153 -3.71 10.24 -8.31
C VAL A 153 -4.30 11.01 -9.50
N TRP A 154 -3.50 11.34 -10.51
CA TRP A 154 -3.96 12.01 -11.72
C TRP A 154 -4.95 11.16 -12.53
N ASP A 155 -4.70 9.85 -12.60
CA ASP A 155 -5.55 8.88 -13.31
C ASP A 155 -6.81 8.49 -12.48
N ALA A 156 -7.01 9.12 -11.30
CA ALA A 156 -8.10 8.85 -10.36
C ALA A 156 -8.20 7.39 -9.87
N ASP A 157 -7.09 6.65 -9.90
CA ASP A 157 -7.03 5.25 -9.46
C ASP A 157 -6.62 5.18 -7.98
N PHE A 158 -7.56 5.57 -7.11
CA PHE A 158 -7.29 5.80 -5.69
C PHE A 158 -6.97 4.52 -4.91
N GLN A 159 -7.63 3.40 -5.23
CA GLN A 159 -7.36 2.12 -4.55
C GLN A 159 -5.92 1.64 -4.85
N ARG A 160 -5.50 1.68 -6.13
CA ARG A 160 -4.12 1.31 -6.50
C ARG A 160 -3.09 2.32 -6.00
N ALA A 161 -3.45 3.60 -5.87
CA ALA A 161 -2.60 4.60 -5.22
C ALA A 161 -2.34 4.26 -3.74
N LEU A 162 -3.38 3.84 -3.00
CA LEU A 162 -3.26 3.40 -1.59
C LEU A 162 -2.41 2.13 -1.45
N ASP A 163 -2.59 1.15 -2.34
CA ASP A 163 -1.75 -0.05 -2.31
C ASP A 163 -0.29 0.27 -2.66
N TYR A 164 -0.04 1.21 -3.57
CA TYR A 164 1.31 1.68 -3.87
C TYR A 164 1.96 2.39 -2.67
N ILE A 165 1.18 3.13 -1.87
CA ILE A 165 1.65 3.75 -0.63
C ILE A 165 2.09 2.66 0.37
N GLU A 166 1.32 1.59 0.54
CA GLU A 166 1.67 0.46 1.42
C GLU A 166 2.95 -0.25 0.96
N LEU A 167 3.13 -0.41 -0.35
CA LEU A 167 4.34 -1.01 -0.93
C LEU A 167 5.57 -0.14 -0.69
N THR A 168 5.45 1.18 -0.69
CA THR A 168 6.59 2.10 -0.60
C THR A 168 6.78 2.67 0.81
N THR A 169 6.19 3.83 1.11
CA THR A 169 6.35 4.54 2.39
C THR A 169 5.65 3.87 3.56
N GLY A 170 4.65 3.03 3.30
CA GLY A 170 3.97 2.21 4.30
C GLY A 170 4.71 0.89 4.61
N SER A 171 5.83 0.61 3.95
CA SER A 171 6.57 -0.64 4.14
C SER A 171 7.33 -0.65 5.47
N LYS A 172 7.46 -1.84 6.07
CA LYS A 172 8.25 -2.02 7.31
C LYS A 172 9.69 -1.53 7.18
N ARG A 173 10.28 -1.71 6.00
CA ARG A 173 11.65 -1.29 5.67
C ARG A 173 11.82 0.22 5.76
N TYR A 174 10.85 0.96 5.22
CA TYR A 174 10.84 2.42 5.31
C TYR A 174 10.76 2.88 6.78
N PHE A 175 9.90 2.26 7.59
CA PHE A 175 9.79 2.58 9.01
C PHE A 175 11.07 2.26 9.80
N GLU A 176 11.74 1.14 9.49
CA GLU A 176 13.02 0.80 10.11
C GLU A 176 14.11 1.83 9.76
N HIS A 177 14.16 2.25 8.49
CA HIS A 177 15.05 3.32 8.06
C HIS A 177 14.77 4.63 8.82
N ARG A 178 13.51 5.07 8.87
CA ARG A 178 13.11 6.27 9.62
C ARG A 178 13.47 6.16 11.09
N ARG A 179 13.22 5.02 11.73
CA ARG A 179 13.59 4.76 13.13
C ARG A 179 15.10 4.83 13.35
N SER A 180 15.91 4.38 12.38
CA SER A 180 17.37 4.48 12.44
C SER A 180 17.85 5.94 12.41
N LEU A 181 17.20 6.80 11.59
CA LEU A 181 17.51 8.23 11.54
C LEU A 181 17.25 8.91 12.88
N VAL A 182 16.12 8.59 13.52
CA VAL A 182 15.83 9.24 14.80
C VAL A 182 16.74 8.72 15.91
N LYS A 183 17.13 7.43 15.91
CA LYS A 183 18.21 6.93 16.79
C LYS A 183 19.50 7.73 16.56
N ARG A 184 19.87 8.00 15.31
CA ARG A 184 21.04 8.80 14.96
C ARG A 184 20.94 10.23 15.49
N TYR A 185 19.78 10.88 15.38
CA TYR A 185 19.57 12.21 15.98
C TYR A 185 19.64 12.20 17.50
N LEU A 186 19.11 11.16 18.15
CA LEU A 186 19.21 10.99 19.60
C LEU A 186 20.67 10.81 20.03
N TRP A 187 21.46 10.04 19.27
CA TRP A 187 22.90 9.90 19.48
C TRP A 187 23.67 11.21 19.30
N TYR A 188 23.36 12.00 18.26
CA TYR A 188 23.95 13.32 18.08
C TYR A 188 23.58 14.28 19.21
N PHE A 189 22.33 14.26 19.66
CA PHE A 189 21.87 15.06 20.79
C PHE A 189 22.63 14.68 22.08
N GLY A 190 22.68 13.39 22.42
CA GLY A 190 23.43 12.90 23.58
C GLY A 190 24.93 13.20 23.49
N GLY A 191 25.51 13.03 22.30
CA GLY A 191 26.91 13.37 22.01
C GLY A 191 27.21 14.86 22.17
N SER A 192 26.31 15.74 21.74
CA SER A 192 26.45 17.19 21.91
C SER A 192 26.42 17.60 23.40
N MET A 193 25.55 16.98 24.19
CA MET A 193 25.46 17.20 25.63
C MET A 193 26.74 16.73 26.33
N ALA A 194 27.24 15.54 26.01
CA ALA A 194 28.49 15.02 26.54
C ALA A 194 29.70 15.89 26.14
N GLY A 195 29.74 16.37 24.89
CA GLY A 195 30.76 17.29 24.41
C GLY A 195 30.75 18.63 25.16
N LEU A 196 29.58 19.19 25.43
CA LEU A 196 29.44 20.43 26.20
C LEU A 196 29.90 20.23 27.66
N VAL A 197 29.52 19.12 28.29
CA VAL A 197 30.01 18.79 29.64
C VAL A 197 31.53 18.60 29.64
N GLY A 198 32.08 17.90 28.64
CA GLY A 198 33.52 17.66 28.51
C GLY A 198 34.33 18.94 28.29
N THR A 199 33.83 19.87 27.46
CA THR A 199 34.48 21.17 27.24
C THR A 199 34.48 22.02 28.51
N ILE A 200 33.37 22.06 29.24
CA ILE A 200 33.31 22.75 30.55
C ILE A 200 34.26 22.10 31.54
N HIS A 201 34.31 20.77 31.61
CA HIS A 201 35.23 20.06 32.48
C HIS A 201 36.69 20.41 32.17
N LEU A 202 37.07 20.46 30.89
CA LEU A 202 38.42 20.82 30.45
C LEU A 202 38.78 22.25 30.83
N ILE A 203 37.87 23.21 30.57
CA ILE A 203 38.07 24.62 30.94
C ILE A 203 38.28 24.76 32.45
N VAL A 204 37.44 24.12 33.25
CA VAL A 204 37.56 24.18 34.71
C VAL A 204 38.85 23.51 35.20
N THR A 205 39.27 22.41 34.57
CA THR A 205 40.54 21.75 34.92
C THR A 205 41.75 22.64 34.63
N VAL A 206 41.75 23.37 33.52
CA VAL A 206 42.90 24.20 33.11
C VAL A 206 42.94 25.53 33.87
N TYR A 207 41.81 26.20 34.04
CA TYR A 207 41.78 27.58 34.55
C TYR A 207 41.35 27.69 36.03
N PHE A 208 40.57 26.73 36.53
CA PHE A 208 40.01 26.79 37.88
C PHE A 208 40.08 25.43 38.61
N PRO A 209 41.29 24.86 38.78
CA PRO A 209 41.45 23.54 39.38
C PRO A 209 40.92 23.46 40.82
N GLU A 210 40.83 24.59 41.52
CA GLU A 210 40.26 24.70 42.87
C GLU A 210 38.78 24.30 42.92
N LEU A 211 38.02 24.55 41.84
CA LEU A 211 36.59 24.17 41.77
C LEU A 211 36.39 22.66 41.70
N LEU A 212 37.36 21.92 41.15
CA LEU A 212 37.34 20.44 41.15
C LEU A 212 37.61 19.87 42.54
N HIS A 213 38.51 20.53 43.29
CA HIS A 213 38.93 20.10 44.63
C HIS A 213 37.99 20.62 45.73
N SER A 214 37.20 21.67 45.47
CA SER A 214 36.23 22.25 46.41
C SER A 214 35.05 21.35 46.78
N GLY A 215 34.97 20.14 46.18
CA GLY A 215 34.08 19.06 46.61
C GLY A 215 34.31 18.58 48.05
N THR A 216 35.37 19.04 48.74
CA THR A 216 35.65 18.74 50.16
C THR A 216 35.30 19.88 51.15
N GLY A 217 34.69 21.00 50.73
CA GLY A 217 34.69 22.19 51.59
C GLY A 217 33.52 23.20 51.57
N GLY A 218 32.33 22.94 50.99
CA GLY A 218 31.22 23.88 51.25
C GLY A 218 29.92 23.73 50.46
N THR A 219 29.93 23.10 49.30
CA THR A 219 28.69 22.72 48.60
C THR A 219 28.73 21.24 48.30
N ARG A 220 27.78 20.48 48.86
CA ARG A 220 27.73 19.01 48.85
C ARG A 220 27.78 18.34 47.46
N TYR A 221 27.78 19.12 46.36
CA TYR A 221 27.68 18.64 44.97
C TYR A 221 28.75 19.17 43.99
N GLY A 222 29.68 20.06 44.41
CA GLY A 222 30.81 20.54 43.59
C GLY A 222 30.48 20.86 42.11
N ILE A 223 31.41 20.54 41.20
CA ILE A 223 31.23 20.67 39.73
C ILE A 223 30.14 19.75 39.17
N TYR A 224 29.84 18.65 39.85
CA TYR A 224 28.80 17.70 39.44
C TYR A 224 27.40 18.31 39.53
N GLY A 225 27.18 19.28 40.42
CA GLY A 225 25.95 20.08 40.44
C GLY A 225 25.75 20.89 39.15
N ILE A 226 26.85 21.42 38.57
CA ILE A 226 26.80 22.15 37.30
C ILE A 226 26.48 21.20 36.14
N TYR A 227 27.07 19.99 36.14
CA TYR A 227 26.72 18.97 35.14
C TYR A 227 25.26 18.56 35.23
N ALA A 228 24.74 18.36 36.44
CA ALA A 228 23.34 18.04 36.66
C ALA A 228 22.42 19.17 36.18
N MET A 229 22.77 20.44 36.41
CA MET A 229 22.00 21.59 35.89
C MET A 229 21.99 21.63 34.36
N ILE A 230 23.12 21.40 33.72
CA ILE A 230 23.23 21.39 32.26
C ILE A 230 22.41 20.25 31.66
N VAL A 231 22.61 19.03 32.16
CA VAL A 231 21.88 17.84 31.69
C VAL A 231 20.38 18.02 31.90
N SER A 232 19.94 18.45 33.08
CA SER A 232 18.52 18.68 33.35
C SER A 232 17.92 19.78 32.47
N TYR A 233 18.65 20.86 32.21
CA TYR A 233 18.22 21.91 31.28
C TYR A 233 18.04 21.36 29.87
N PHE A 234 19.03 20.64 29.33
CA PHE A 234 18.94 20.08 27.98
C PHE A 234 17.87 18.99 27.86
N VAL A 235 17.69 18.14 28.88
CA VAL A 235 16.61 17.16 28.92
C VAL A 235 15.24 17.87 28.92
N ASN A 236 15.09 18.93 29.72
CA ASN A 236 13.85 19.70 29.75
C ASN A 236 13.58 20.41 28.41
N CYS A 237 14.60 21.05 27.82
CA CYS A 237 14.51 21.65 26.49
C CYS A 237 14.19 20.60 25.42
N GLY A 238 14.80 19.42 25.48
CA GLY A 238 14.54 18.31 24.56
C GLY A 238 13.11 17.78 24.69
N PHE A 239 12.59 17.69 25.91
CA PHE A 239 11.20 17.31 26.16
C PHE A 239 10.22 18.34 25.61
N LEU A 240 10.40 19.62 25.94
CA LEU A 240 9.56 20.71 25.42
C LEU A 240 9.65 20.84 23.89
N ALA A 241 10.86 20.69 23.34
CA ALA A 241 11.06 20.66 21.90
C ALA A 241 10.29 19.50 21.27
N THR A 242 10.38 18.30 21.84
CA THR A 242 9.64 17.12 21.35
C THR A 242 8.14 17.38 21.32
N ILE A 243 7.56 17.94 22.38
CA ILE A 243 6.12 18.31 22.39
C ILE A 243 5.80 19.37 21.33
N SER A 244 6.62 20.42 21.23
CA SER A 244 6.40 21.52 20.28
C SER A 244 6.56 21.13 18.80
N PHE A 245 7.42 20.14 18.52
CA PHE A 245 7.62 19.60 17.18
C PHE A 245 6.70 18.41 16.88
N SER A 246 6.16 17.75 17.91
CA SER A 246 5.16 16.69 17.74
C SER A 246 3.87 17.22 17.11
N SER A 247 3.54 18.50 17.29
CA SER A 247 2.39 19.13 16.61
C SER A 247 2.69 19.52 15.16
N LYS A 248 3.97 19.80 14.82
CA LYS A 248 4.42 20.10 13.45
C LYS A 248 4.42 18.83 12.61
N GLY A 249 3.27 18.55 12.01
CA GLY A 249 3.01 17.36 11.21
C GLY A 249 1.62 16.79 11.41
N MET A 250 0.88 17.26 12.42
CA MET A 250 -0.55 16.95 12.61
C MET A 250 -1.44 17.69 11.60
N GLU A 251 -0.94 18.77 10.98
CA GLU A 251 -1.66 19.57 9.98
C GLU A 251 -1.41 19.08 8.54
N ASN A 252 -1.39 17.76 8.30
CA ASN A 252 -1.35 17.25 6.92
C ASN A 252 -2.77 17.20 6.33
N GLY A 253 -3.44 18.35 6.29
CA GLY A 253 -4.76 18.51 5.69
C GLY A 253 -5.88 17.84 6.50
N SER A 254 -6.68 17.01 5.85
CA SER A 254 -7.91 16.41 6.37
C SER A 254 -7.72 15.15 7.23
N LEU A 255 -6.47 14.72 7.48
CA LEU A 255 -6.14 13.51 8.24
C LEU A 255 -5.46 13.81 9.57
N LEU A 256 -5.80 13.02 10.57
CA LEU A 256 -5.20 12.98 11.89
C LEU A 256 -4.61 11.59 12.17
N PHE A 257 -3.63 11.52 13.06
CA PHE A 257 -3.19 10.23 13.58
C PHE A 257 -4.24 9.65 14.51
N LYS A 258 -4.39 8.32 14.48
CA LYS A 258 -5.31 7.62 15.39
C LYS A 258 -5.03 7.97 16.84
N HIS A 259 -6.10 8.24 17.60
CA HIS A 259 -6.00 8.53 19.03
C HIS A 259 -5.19 7.46 19.78
N GLY A 260 -4.27 7.90 20.64
CA GLY A 260 -3.40 7.00 21.43
C GLY A 260 -2.11 6.55 20.74
N SER A 261 -1.84 6.99 19.50
CA SER A 261 -0.55 6.75 18.85
C SER A 261 0.57 7.62 19.44
N MET A 262 1.76 7.06 19.58
CA MET A 262 2.90 7.75 20.19
C MET A 262 3.54 8.74 19.18
N PRO A 263 4.06 9.90 19.63
CA PRO A 263 4.75 10.88 18.78
C PRO A 263 5.88 10.31 17.92
N TRP A 264 6.54 9.26 18.41
CA TRP A 264 7.58 8.57 17.65
C TRP A 264 7.06 7.89 16.38
N ASP A 265 5.88 7.29 16.48
CA ASP A 265 5.23 6.62 15.36
C ASP A 265 4.73 7.65 14.35
N TRP A 266 4.34 8.84 14.80
CA TRP A 266 3.95 9.95 13.93
C TRP A 266 5.10 10.28 12.99
N TYR A 267 6.31 10.51 13.51
CA TYR A 267 7.49 10.81 12.71
C TYR A 267 7.80 9.73 11.65
N CYS A 268 7.56 8.47 11.98
CA CYS A 268 7.79 7.35 11.06
C CYS A 268 6.74 7.29 9.95
N LYS A 269 5.51 7.72 10.24
CA LYS A 269 4.36 7.65 9.33
C LYS A 269 3.99 8.97 8.65
N VAL A 270 4.66 10.08 8.93
CA VAL A 270 4.35 11.40 8.33
C VAL A 270 4.32 11.34 6.79
N ASP A 271 5.29 10.68 6.18
CA ASP A 271 5.37 10.58 4.71
C ASP A 271 4.19 9.79 4.13
N GLN A 272 3.85 8.65 4.76
CA GLN A 272 2.66 7.88 4.41
C GLN A 272 1.39 8.71 4.56
N MET A 273 1.23 9.41 5.68
CA MET A 273 0.08 10.28 5.96
C MET A 273 -0.08 11.38 4.91
N LYS A 274 1.04 11.99 4.48
CA LYS A 274 1.04 13.02 3.45
C LYS A 274 0.55 12.47 2.10
N MET A 275 0.94 11.25 1.73
CA MET A 275 0.43 10.61 0.51
C MET A 275 -1.08 10.32 0.64
N CYS A 276 -1.51 9.73 1.76
CA CYS A 276 -2.92 9.42 2.01
C CYS A 276 -3.80 10.68 2.01
N SER A 277 -3.32 11.79 2.59
CA SER A 277 -4.01 13.08 2.57
C SER A 277 -4.25 13.56 1.14
N LYS A 278 -3.29 13.37 0.23
CA LYS A 278 -3.46 13.76 -1.17
C LYS A 278 -4.44 12.86 -1.92
N VAL A 279 -4.48 11.56 -1.61
CA VAL A 279 -5.52 10.66 -2.14
C VAL A 279 -6.90 11.11 -1.65
N LEU A 280 -7.03 11.37 -0.35
CA LEU A 280 -8.29 11.80 0.27
C LEU A 280 -8.78 13.13 -0.33
N GLU A 281 -7.90 14.13 -0.47
CA GLU A 281 -8.22 15.42 -1.09
C GLU A 281 -8.62 15.28 -2.57
N ALA A 282 -7.95 14.41 -3.32
CA ALA A 282 -8.26 14.20 -4.74
C ALA A 282 -9.58 13.45 -4.92
N ASP A 283 -9.83 12.42 -4.11
CA ASP A 283 -11.09 11.68 -4.10
C ASP A 283 -12.27 12.59 -3.72
N ALA A 284 -12.07 13.40 -2.69
CA ALA A 284 -13.02 14.42 -2.27
C ALA A 284 -13.33 15.46 -3.36
N ALA A 285 -12.33 15.85 -4.15
CA ALA A 285 -12.51 16.81 -5.24
C ALA A 285 -13.26 16.23 -6.46
N ILE A 286 -13.15 14.91 -6.69
CA ILE A 286 -13.82 14.25 -7.84
C ILE A 286 -15.25 13.84 -7.47
N HIS A 287 -15.44 13.22 -6.32
CA HIS A 287 -16.71 12.62 -5.91
C HIS A 287 -17.54 13.53 -5.01
N GLY A 288 -16.92 14.50 -4.33
CA GLY A 288 -17.58 15.39 -3.40
C GLY A 288 -18.17 16.63 -4.06
N MET A 289 -19.51 16.70 -4.16
CA MET A 289 -20.22 17.98 -4.41
C MET A 289 -19.95 19.02 -3.29
N GLU A 290 -19.53 18.56 -2.10
CA GLU A 290 -19.21 19.38 -0.93
C GLU A 290 -17.75 19.18 -0.43
N GLY A 291 -16.89 18.50 -1.20
CA GLY A 291 -15.49 18.27 -0.84
C GLY A 291 -15.25 17.10 0.14
N PHE A 292 -16.05 16.03 0.07
CA PHE A 292 -15.93 14.84 0.92
C PHE A 292 -15.49 13.60 0.15
N ALA A 293 -14.65 12.78 0.79
CA ALA A 293 -14.13 11.54 0.22
C ALA A 293 -15.08 10.34 0.39
N THR A 294 -14.91 9.34 -0.46
CA THR A 294 -15.68 8.10 -0.51
C THR A 294 -15.37 7.20 0.68
N ARG A 295 -16.38 6.51 1.22
CA ARG A 295 -16.23 5.60 2.37
C ARG A 295 -15.17 4.52 2.17
N GLU A 296 -15.03 3.97 0.97
CA GLU A 296 -14.01 2.95 0.68
C GLU A 296 -12.59 3.48 0.89
N ILE A 297 -12.33 4.71 0.47
CA ILE A 297 -11.05 5.39 0.64
C ILE A 297 -10.84 5.74 2.11
N VAL A 298 -11.87 6.25 2.78
CA VAL A 298 -11.84 6.57 4.21
C VAL A 298 -11.56 5.33 5.07
N SER A 299 -12.26 4.22 4.83
CA SER A 299 -12.10 2.98 5.59
C SER A 299 -10.71 2.37 5.36
N ARG A 300 -10.21 2.43 4.11
CA ARG A 300 -8.85 1.98 3.78
C ARG A 300 -7.79 2.83 4.46
N ILE A 301 -7.93 4.15 4.48
CA ILE A 301 -7.00 5.06 5.19
C ILE A 301 -7.05 4.83 6.71
N SER A 302 -8.23 4.59 7.27
CA SER A 302 -8.40 4.21 8.67
C SER A 302 -7.66 2.91 9.02
N SER A 303 -7.71 1.91 8.13
CA SER A 303 -6.96 0.66 8.31
C SER A 303 -5.43 0.86 8.37
N MET A 304 -4.91 1.93 7.77
CA MET A 304 -3.49 2.31 7.83
C MET A 304 -3.10 3.04 9.14
N GLY A 305 -4.10 3.39 9.96
CA GLY A 305 -3.94 4.04 11.26
C GLY A 305 -4.07 5.56 11.24
N PHE A 306 -4.80 6.12 10.27
CA PHE A 306 -5.12 7.55 10.18
C PHE A 306 -6.61 7.76 10.29
N ASP A 307 -7.03 8.67 11.16
CA ASP A 307 -8.43 9.06 11.30
C ASP A 307 -8.69 10.28 10.42
N VAL A 308 -9.84 10.33 9.76
CA VAL A 308 -10.29 11.54 9.05
C VAL A 308 -10.78 12.53 10.10
N ASN A 309 -10.52 13.82 9.92
CA ASN A 309 -10.96 14.87 10.85
C ASN A 309 -12.51 15.03 10.91
N GLU A 310 -13.26 14.20 10.21
CA GLU A 310 -14.72 14.21 10.12
C GLU A 310 -15.31 12.99 10.83
N PRO A 311 -16.42 13.15 11.57
CA PRO A 311 -17.08 12.02 12.23
C PRO A 311 -17.60 11.03 11.16
N GLU A 312 -17.24 9.76 11.31
CA GLU A 312 -17.60 8.65 10.38
C GLU A 312 -19.10 8.60 10.06
N GLN A 313 -19.95 8.95 11.03
CA GLN A 313 -21.40 8.99 10.90
C GLN A 313 -21.88 9.99 9.84
N GLU A 314 -21.21 11.14 9.71
CA GLU A 314 -21.53 12.12 8.67
C GLU A 314 -21.12 11.61 7.28
N VAL A 315 -19.98 10.94 7.17
CA VAL A 315 -19.53 10.32 5.92
C VAL A 315 -20.51 9.24 5.47
N MET A 316 -20.97 8.38 6.39
CA MET A 316 -21.95 7.33 6.09
C MET A 316 -23.31 7.89 5.68
N MET A 317 -23.83 8.89 6.43
CA MET A 317 -25.08 9.56 6.09
C MET A 317 -25.02 10.20 4.70
N ARG A 318 -23.90 10.82 4.32
CA ARG A 318 -23.75 11.46 3.00
C ARG A 318 -23.63 10.43 1.87
N GLN A 319 -22.89 9.35 2.09
CA GLN A 319 -22.82 8.27 1.10
C GLN A 319 -24.20 7.64 0.85
N TYR A 320 -25.02 7.49 1.89
CA TYR A 320 -26.42 7.05 1.76
C TYR A 320 -27.21 7.96 0.80
N TRP A 321 -27.10 9.28 0.96
CA TRP A 321 -27.75 10.22 0.05
C TRP A 321 -27.19 10.15 -1.38
N TYR A 322 -25.89 9.91 -1.53
CA TYR A 322 -25.24 9.78 -2.85
C TYR A 322 -25.64 8.49 -3.58
N SER A 323 -25.66 7.35 -2.88
CA SER A 323 -26.06 6.06 -3.45
C SER A 323 -27.57 5.88 -3.53
N SER A 324 -28.37 6.90 -3.18
CA SER A 324 -29.83 6.79 -3.06
C SER A 324 -30.27 5.62 -2.17
N GLY A 325 -29.48 5.29 -1.15
CA GLY A 325 -29.71 4.17 -0.24
C GLY A 325 -29.30 2.80 -0.79
N GLU A 326 -28.71 2.70 -1.98
CA GLU A 326 -28.19 1.43 -2.50
C GLU A 326 -27.01 0.95 -1.62
N GLY A 327 -27.10 -0.28 -1.12
CA GLY A 327 -26.11 -0.88 -0.21
C GLY A 327 -26.27 -0.53 1.27
N PHE A 328 -27.29 0.26 1.65
CA PHE A 328 -27.63 0.52 3.05
C PHE A 328 -28.86 -0.29 3.45
N VAL A 329 -28.72 -1.13 4.47
CA VAL A 329 -29.86 -1.75 5.15
C VAL A 329 -30.34 -0.74 6.19
N TRP A 330 -31.58 -0.28 6.05
CA TRP A 330 -32.20 0.52 7.09
C TRP A 330 -32.45 -0.38 8.29
N VAL A 331 -31.72 -0.14 9.36
CA VAL A 331 -31.88 -0.85 10.63
C VAL A 331 -32.78 0.03 11.49
N GLU A 332 -33.95 -0.50 11.85
CA GLU A 332 -34.82 0.15 12.82
C GLU A 332 -34.04 0.38 14.13
N PRO A 333 -34.29 1.49 14.86
CA PRO A 333 -33.55 1.81 16.09
C PRO A 333 -33.63 0.74 17.19
N ASP A 334 -34.52 -0.25 17.05
CA ASP A 334 -34.72 -1.36 17.97
C ASP A 334 -34.04 -2.67 17.52
N LEU A 335 -33.49 -2.76 16.30
CA LEU A 335 -32.74 -3.94 15.85
C LEU A 335 -31.29 -3.88 16.31
N ASP A 336 -30.87 -4.89 17.08
CA ASP A 336 -29.49 -5.04 17.55
C ASP A 336 -28.56 -5.41 16.36
N PRO A 337 -27.39 -4.76 16.18
CA PRO A 337 -26.39 -5.17 15.21
C PRO A 337 -26.01 -6.66 15.28
N ALA A 338 -26.05 -7.25 16.47
CA ALA A 338 -25.79 -8.68 16.67
C ALA A 338 -26.88 -9.58 16.06
N GLU A 339 -28.13 -9.12 16.02
CA GLU A 339 -29.20 -9.86 15.35
C GLU A 339 -28.96 -9.88 13.85
N LEU A 340 -28.55 -8.78 13.23
CA LEU A 340 -28.25 -8.73 11.79
C LEU A 340 -27.12 -9.70 11.40
N GLU A 341 -26.03 -9.74 12.16
CA GLU A 341 -24.96 -10.73 11.93
C GLU A 341 -25.45 -12.17 12.09
N TRP A 342 -26.37 -12.41 13.03
CA TRP A 342 -26.99 -13.71 13.23
C TRP A 342 -27.91 -14.10 12.07
N TRP A 343 -28.73 -13.18 11.56
CA TRP A 343 -29.56 -13.40 10.37
C TRP A 343 -28.70 -13.72 9.14
N ASP A 344 -27.62 -12.96 8.94
CA ASP A 344 -26.70 -13.13 7.82
C ASP A 344 -25.93 -14.47 7.91
N HIS A 345 -25.66 -14.93 9.14
CA HIS A 345 -25.14 -16.27 9.41
C HIS A 345 -26.16 -17.37 9.11
N LEU A 346 -27.42 -17.20 9.52
CA LEU A 346 -28.50 -18.17 9.25
C LEU A 346 -28.78 -18.33 7.76
N ASP A 347 -28.76 -17.24 6.99
CA ASP A 347 -28.91 -17.26 5.53
C ASP A 347 -27.74 -18.01 4.86
N LYS A 348 -26.50 -17.82 5.34
CA LYS A 348 -25.31 -18.56 4.87
C LYS A 348 -25.36 -20.06 5.22
N VAL A 349 -25.96 -20.41 6.35
CA VAL A 349 -26.18 -21.80 6.79
C VAL A 349 -27.40 -22.42 6.07
N GLY A 350 -28.19 -21.63 5.33
CA GLY A 350 -29.32 -22.09 4.56
C GLY A 350 -30.59 -22.33 5.37
N VAL A 351 -30.68 -21.77 6.58
CA VAL A 351 -31.86 -21.87 7.44
C VAL A 351 -32.94 -20.93 6.89
N LYS A 352 -33.91 -21.48 6.15
CA LYS A 352 -35.03 -20.71 5.60
C LYS A 352 -36.04 -20.33 6.68
N LYS A 353 -36.65 -19.15 6.55
CA LYS A 353 -37.65 -18.65 7.50
C LYS A 353 -38.96 -19.39 7.26
N PHE A 354 -39.74 -19.65 8.31
CA PHE A 354 -40.99 -20.42 8.16
C PHE A 354 -42.02 -19.75 7.22
N TRP A 355 -41.90 -18.43 7.03
CA TRP A 355 -42.75 -17.64 6.14
C TRP A 355 -42.18 -17.45 4.73
N ASP A 356 -41.05 -18.08 4.40
CA ASP A 356 -40.59 -18.11 3.01
C ASP A 356 -41.56 -18.93 2.16
N PRO A 357 -41.94 -18.45 0.96
CA PRO A 357 -42.86 -19.17 0.06
C PRO A 357 -42.31 -20.50 -0.48
N ASP A 358 -41.02 -20.77 -0.23
CA ASP A 358 -40.36 -22.04 -0.55
C ASP A 358 -40.29 -23.01 0.65
N TYR A 359 -40.74 -22.60 1.84
CA TYR A 359 -40.74 -23.44 3.04
C TYR A 359 -41.75 -24.61 2.90
N ASP A 360 -42.94 -24.35 2.37
CA ASP A 360 -44.00 -25.35 2.16
C ASP A 360 -43.64 -26.42 1.11
N LYS A 361 -42.66 -26.13 0.23
CA LYS A 361 -42.23 -27.07 -0.83
C LYS A 361 -41.26 -28.13 -0.32
N LEU A 362 -40.70 -27.97 0.88
CA LEU A 362 -39.81 -28.95 1.49
C LEU A 362 -40.60 -30.10 2.17
N GLY A 363 -41.83 -29.85 2.63
CA GLY A 363 -42.69 -30.88 3.22
C GLY A 363 -43.38 -31.80 2.21
N GLN A 364 -43.55 -31.35 0.96
CA GLN A 364 -44.25 -32.11 -0.09
C GLN A 364 -43.33 -33.00 -0.94
N GLY A 365 -42.01 -32.86 -0.79
CA GLY A 365 -41.02 -33.67 -1.53
C GLY A 365 -40.71 -35.03 -0.90
N GLU A 366 -41.14 -35.29 0.34
CA GLU A 366 -40.88 -36.56 1.04
C GLU A 366 -42.12 -37.48 1.11
N GLU A 367 -43.30 -37.02 0.68
CA GLU A 367 -44.55 -37.81 0.70
C GLU A 367 -44.88 -38.51 -0.63
N GLU A 368 -44.18 -38.23 -1.74
CA GLU A 368 -44.43 -38.85 -3.06
C GLU A 368 -43.52 -40.06 -3.39
N GLU A 369 -42.58 -40.45 -2.52
CA GLU A 369 -41.62 -41.54 -2.79
C GLU A 369 -41.84 -42.82 -1.95
N ASN A 370 -43.00 -42.97 -1.29
CA ASN A 370 -43.39 -44.22 -0.62
C ASN A 370 -44.84 -44.61 -0.95
N THR A 371 -45.08 -45.04 -2.19
CA THR A 371 -46.17 -45.96 -2.51
C THR A 371 -45.57 -47.20 -3.15
N VAL A 372 -45.09 -48.11 -2.29
CA VAL A 372 -44.84 -49.51 -2.66
C VAL A 372 -45.99 -50.33 -2.09
N GLU A 373 -46.59 -51.08 -3.00
CA GLU A 373 -47.64 -52.07 -2.83
C GLU A 373 -47.29 -53.06 -1.71
N ASP A 374 -48.23 -53.32 -0.81
CA ASP A 374 -48.33 -54.61 -0.11
C ASP A 374 -49.83 -54.90 0.12
N GLU A 375 -50.33 -55.84 -0.68
CA GLU A 375 -51.60 -56.54 -0.46
C GLU A 375 -51.43 -57.59 0.66
N GLU A 376 -52.57 -57.95 1.26
CA GLU A 376 -52.86 -59.13 2.09
C GLU A 376 -52.84 -58.96 3.62
N ASP A 377 -54.08 -58.84 4.11
CA ASP A 377 -54.75 -59.78 5.02
C ASP A 377 -55.00 -59.41 6.49
N GLU A 378 -56.30 -59.52 6.78
CA GLU A 378 -56.98 -59.91 8.01
C GLU A 378 -56.69 -59.16 9.32
N GLY A 379 -57.68 -58.36 9.72
CA GLY A 379 -58.53 -58.77 10.84
C GLY A 379 -58.00 -58.50 12.26
N GLU A 380 -58.80 -57.71 12.96
CA GLU A 380 -59.15 -57.77 14.39
C GLU A 380 -58.96 -56.47 15.17
N GLU A 381 -60.10 -56.13 15.77
CA GLU A 381 -60.40 -55.11 16.74
C GLU A 381 -59.41 -55.14 17.91
N GLU A 382 -59.10 -54.01 18.50
CA GLU A 382 -59.61 -53.70 19.84
C GLU A 382 -59.13 -52.33 20.31
N ASP A 383 -60.08 -51.66 20.96
CA ASP A 383 -59.97 -50.44 21.70
C ASP A 383 -58.81 -50.44 22.71
N LEU A 384 -58.49 -49.26 23.24
CA LEU A 384 -58.58 -48.96 24.69
C LEU A 384 -57.50 -47.97 25.18
N ILE A 385 -58.02 -46.85 25.68
CA ILE A 385 -57.64 -46.16 26.93
C ILE A 385 -56.48 -45.15 26.85
N LEU A 386 -56.88 -43.87 26.75
CA LEU A 386 -56.31 -42.76 27.53
C LEU A 386 -56.50 -43.04 29.04
N PRO A 387 -55.64 -42.63 29.99
CA PRO A 387 -55.37 -41.20 30.19
C PRO A 387 -54.03 -40.77 30.83
N GLU A 388 -53.82 -39.46 30.72
CA GLU A 388 -53.03 -38.50 31.51
C GLU A 388 -52.08 -38.98 32.63
N LYS A 389 -50.83 -38.48 32.54
CA LYS A 389 -50.24 -37.63 33.58
C LYS A 389 -49.18 -36.68 33.03
#